data_AF-A0A136KRT6-F1
#
_entry.id   AF-A0A136KRT6-F1
#
_cell.length_a   1.000
_cell.length_b   1.000
_cell.length_c   1.000
_cell.angle_alpha   90.00
_cell.angle_beta   90.00
_cell.angle_gamma   90.00
#
_symmetry.space_group_name_H-M   'P 1'
#
loop_
_entity.id
_entity.type
_entity.pdbx_description
1 polymer ?
#
loop_
_entity_poly.entity_id
_entity_poly.type
_entity_poly.pdbx_seq_one_letter_code
_entity_poly.pdbx_strand_id
1 'polypeptide(L)'
;MSMYSAYMLWKPIQSSMVHGVIPTDKPYMDVVAYIEKNTPEGSVIGMTGGGNVGYFIKGRTIVNMDGLINSYEYFQALQNGEAPLYLREHKMTILFANPRLLAIPPYFGQFAPYLERYNSYGGKDLLYLLEEPKY
;
A
#
# COMPACT_ATOMS: atom_id res chain seq x y z
N MET A 1 14.33 -28.09 -9.99
CA MET A 1 13.54 -28.06 -8.74
C MET A 1 13.06 -29.47 -8.43
N SER A 2 13.26 -30.00 -7.22
CA SER A 2 12.77 -31.33 -6.85
C SER A 2 11.29 -31.27 -6.43
N MET A 3 10.56 -32.39 -6.53
CA MET A 3 9.16 -32.49 -6.03
C MET A 3 9.01 -32.07 -4.57
N TYR A 4 10.07 -32.27 -3.76
CA TYR A 4 10.11 -31.90 -2.35
C TYR A 4 10.05 -30.37 -2.17
N SER A 5 10.81 -29.61 -2.98
CA SER A 5 10.77 -28.15 -2.96
C SER A 5 9.42 -27.60 -3.41
N ALA A 6 8.78 -28.23 -4.40
CA ALA A 6 7.45 -27.85 -4.85
C ALA A 6 6.40 -28.04 -3.74
N TYR A 7 6.44 -29.16 -3.02
CA TYR A 7 5.50 -29.45 -1.93
C TYR A 7 5.66 -28.51 -0.73
N MET A 8 6.90 -28.20 -0.33
CA MET A 8 7.19 -27.30 0.79
C MET A 8 6.76 -25.85 0.53
N LEU A 9 6.82 -25.40 -0.73
CA LEU A 9 6.36 -24.07 -1.12
C LEU A 9 4.85 -24.01 -1.37
N TRP A 10 4.24 -25.10 -1.84
CA TRP A 10 2.82 -25.14 -2.22
C TRP A 10 1.85 -25.09 -1.04
N LYS A 11 2.14 -25.81 0.05
CA LYS A 11 1.24 -25.85 1.23
C LYS A 11 1.01 -24.47 1.88
N PRO A 12 2.06 -23.66 2.14
CA PRO A 12 1.88 -22.29 2.65
C PRO A 12 1.11 -21.38 1.69
N ILE A 13 1.31 -21.57 0.38
CA ILE A 13 0.61 -20.80 -0.66
C ILE A 13 -0.89 -21.13 -0.64
N GLN A 14 -1.27 -22.41 -0.63
CA GLN A 14 -2.67 -22.82 -0.55
C GLN A 14 -3.38 -22.36 0.73
N SER A 15 -2.70 -22.40 1.88
CA SER A 15 -3.31 -21.91 3.14
C SER A 15 -3.49 -20.39 3.18
N SER A 16 -2.68 -19.65 2.41
CA SER A 16 -2.70 -18.19 2.39
C SER A 16 -3.61 -17.62 1.29
N MET A 17 -3.81 -18.36 0.20
CA MET A 17 -4.73 -18.01 -0.89
C MET A 17 -6.06 -18.75 -0.71
N VAL A 18 -6.89 -18.25 0.20
CA VAL A 18 -8.22 -18.82 0.44
C VAL A 18 -9.09 -18.60 -0.80
N HIS A 19 -9.36 -19.69 -1.53
CA HIS A 19 -10.28 -19.66 -2.67
C HIS A 19 -11.72 -19.95 -2.20
N GLY A 20 -12.69 -19.21 -2.74
CA GLY A 20 -14.12 -19.50 -2.55
C GLY A 20 -14.74 -19.05 -1.22
N VAL A 21 -13.98 -18.41 -0.32
CA VAL A 21 -14.54 -17.78 0.88
C VAL A 21 -14.79 -16.30 0.59
N ILE A 22 -15.99 -15.99 0.11
CA ILE A 22 -16.51 -14.63 0.09
C ILE A 22 -17.41 -14.52 1.33
N PRO A 23 -17.01 -13.76 2.37
CA PRO A 23 -17.88 -13.53 3.52
C PRO A 23 -19.19 -12.92 3.04
N THR A 24 -20.32 -13.59 3.27
CA THR A 24 -21.64 -13.11 2.82
C THR A 24 -22.10 -11.87 3.59
N ASP A 25 -21.47 -11.59 4.72
CA ASP A 25 -21.72 -10.46 5.61
C ASP A 25 -20.91 -9.20 5.26
N LYS A 26 -19.93 -9.29 4.36
CA LYS A 26 -19.11 -8.14 3.95
C LYS A 26 -19.36 -7.76 2.49
N PRO A 27 -19.63 -6.48 2.21
CA PRO A 27 -19.70 -6.00 0.84
C PRO A 27 -18.39 -6.30 0.12
N TYR A 28 -18.50 -6.82 -1.10
CA TYR A 28 -17.35 -6.91 -2.00
C TYR A 28 -16.72 -5.52 -2.14
N MET A 29 -15.40 -5.41 -1.93
CA MET A 29 -14.65 -4.16 -2.03
C MET A 29 -15.08 -3.04 -1.06
N ASP A 30 -15.54 -3.39 0.15
CA ASP A 30 -15.87 -2.45 1.23
C ASP A 30 -14.78 -1.41 1.54
N VAL A 31 -13.50 -1.76 1.30
CA VAL A 31 -12.34 -0.88 1.39
C VAL A 31 -12.43 0.36 0.48
N VAL A 32 -13.09 0.28 -0.67
CA VAL A 32 -13.28 1.43 -1.59
C VAL A 32 -14.15 2.48 -0.90
N ALA A 33 -15.31 2.06 -0.40
CA ALA A 33 -16.22 2.93 0.33
C ALA A 33 -15.56 3.50 1.60
N TYR A 34 -14.75 2.69 2.28
CA TYR A 34 -13.96 3.17 3.41
C TYR A 34 -12.99 4.29 3.01
N ILE A 35 -12.20 4.12 1.95
CA ILE A 35 -11.25 5.13 1.48
C ILE A 35 -11.99 6.40 1.03
N GLU A 36 -13.07 6.28 0.27
CA GLU A 36 -13.85 7.41 -0.21
C GLU A 36 -14.45 8.23 0.94
N LYS A 37 -14.92 7.56 2.00
CA LYS A 37 -15.47 8.22 3.19
C LYS A 37 -14.41 8.92 4.03
N ASN A 38 -13.18 8.41 4.06
CA ASN A 38 -12.14 8.85 5.00
C ASN A 38 -11.02 9.68 4.33
N THR A 39 -11.13 9.97 3.03
CA THR A 39 -10.17 10.80 2.30
C THR A 39 -10.88 11.86 1.47
N PRO A 40 -10.32 13.08 1.35
CA PRO A 40 -10.87 14.11 0.49
C PRO A 40 -10.94 13.67 -0.98
N GLU A 41 -11.90 14.22 -1.73
CA GLU A 41 -11.89 14.11 -3.19
C GLU A 41 -10.66 14.81 -3.78
N GLY A 42 -10.15 14.28 -4.89
CA GLY A 42 -8.90 14.71 -5.52
C GLY A 42 -7.62 14.16 -4.87
N SER A 43 -7.71 13.42 -3.76
CA SER A 43 -6.52 12.91 -3.06
C SER A 43 -5.70 11.95 -3.92
N VAL A 44 -4.37 12.07 -3.83
CA VAL A 44 -3.41 11.10 -4.37
C VAL A 44 -2.93 10.22 -3.22
N ILE A 45 -3.24 8.92 -3.31
CA ILE A 45 -3.11 7.96 -2.20
C ILE A 45 -2.11 6.87 -2.58
N GLY A 46 -1.03 6.75 -1.84
CA GLY A 46 -0.11 5.62 -1.91
C GLY A 46 -0.70 4.39 -1.24
N MET A 47 -0.64 3.22 -1.86
CA MET A 47 -1.27 2.03 -1.29
C MET A 47 -0.49 0.75 -1.55
N THR A 48 -0.29 -0.02 -0.48
CA THR A 48 0.15 -1.43 -0.58
C THR A 48 -1.08 -2.34 -0.73
N GLY A 49 -1.07 -3.27 -1.68
CA GLY A 49 -2.13 -4.17 -2.08
C GLY A 49 -3.17 -3.43 -2.90
N GLY A 50 -2.72 -2.63 -3.86
CA GLY A 50 -3.53 -1.54 -4.41
C GLY A 50 -4.46 -1.90 -5.58
N GLY A 51 -4.25 -3.07 -6.18
CA GLY A 51 -4.79 -3.44 -7.51
C GLY A 51 -6.29 -3.16 -7.69
N ASN A 52 -7.15 -3.87 -6.96
CA ASN A 52 -8.61 -3.76 -7.17
C ASN A 52 -9.15 -2.36 -6.83
N VAL A 53 -8.64 -1.73 -5.78
CA VAL A 53 -9.11 -0.39 -5.38
C VAL A 53 -8.76 0.63 -6.46
N GLY A 54 -7.59 0.55 -7.08
CA GLY A 54 -7.20 1.42 -8.18
C GLY A 54 -8.18 1.45 -9.36
N TYR A 55 -8.89 0.33 -9.61
CA TYR A 55 -9.90 0.26 -10.67
C TYR A 55 -11.26 0.85 -10.27
N PHE A 56 -11.65 0.76 -9.00
CA PHE A 56 -13.02 1.06 -8.56
C PHE A 56 -13.17 2.36 -7.78
N ILE A 57 -12.07 2.92 -7.27
CA ILE A 57 -12.06 4.17 -6.51
C ILE A 57 -12.51 5.35 -7.38
N LYS A 58 -13.35 6.21 -6.84
CA LYS A 58 -13.86 7.39 -7.55
C LYS A 58 -13.32 8.67 -6.96
N GLY A 59 -12.88 9.57 -7.83
CA GLY A 59 -12.41 10.90 -7.44
C GLY A 59 -11.13 10.89 -6.59
N ARG A 60 -10.34 9.80 -6.60
CA ARG A 60 -8.99 9.74 -6.02
C ARG A 60 -8.04 9.06 -7.00
N THR A 61 -6.75 9.37 -6.88
CA THR A 61 -5.69 8.68 -7.62
C THR A 61 -4.99 7.70 -6.70
N ILE A 62 -4.79 6.47 -7.17
CA ILE A 62 -4.05 5.44 -6.42
C ILE A 62 -2.65 5.31 -7.02
N VAL A 63 -1.64 5.53 -6.19
CA VAL A 63 -0.24 5.22 -6.49
C VAL A 63 0.06 3.85 -5.92
N ASN A 64 0.44 2.90 -6.78
CA ASN A 64 0.77 1.57 -6.32
C ASN A 64 2.11 1.57 -5.56
N MET A 65 2.11 1.03 -4.36
CA MET A 65 3.29 0.93 -3.49
C MET A 65 3.69 -0.53 -3.22
N ASP A 66 3.29 -1.47 -4.07
CA ASP A 66 3.62 -2.90 -3.94
C ASP A 66 5.04 -3.30 -4.38
N GLY A 67 5.94 -2.33 -4.49
CA GLY A 67 7.31 -2.56 -4.95
C GLY A 67 7.46 -2.66 -6.47
N LEU A 68 6.40 -2.37 -7.23
CA LEU A 68 6.52 -2.10 -8.66
C LEU A 68 7.16 -0.72 -8.87
N ILE A 69 8.02 -0.63 -9.89
CA ILE A 69 8.65 0.63 -10.27
C ILE A 69 7.63 1.47 -11.04
N ASN A 70 7.19 2.58 -10.44
CA ASN A 70 6.24 3.51 -11.05
C ASN A 70 6.89 4.39 -12.15
N SER A 71 8.19 4.69 -12.04
CA SER A 71 8.98 5.38 -13.06
C SER A 71 10.48 5.20 -12.79
N TYR A 72 11.34 5.60 -13.74
CA TYR A 72 12.79 5.54 -13.57
C TYR A 72 13.27 6.47 -12.44
N GLU A 73 12.71 7.67 -12.37
CA GLU A 73 13.04 8.70 -11.37
C GLU A 73 12.61 8.24 -9.98
N TYR A 74 11.43 7.62 -9.87
CA TYR A 74 10.98 7.00 -8.63
C TYR A 74 11.93 5.89 -8.17
N PHE A 75 12.42 5.06 -9.10
CA PHE A 75 13.39 4.02 -8.77
C PHE A 75 14.69 4.61 -8.24
N GLN A 76 15.21 5.69 -8.84
CA GLN A 76 16.39 6.39 -8.33
C GLN A 76 16.13 6.96 -6.93
N ALA A 77 15.00 7.63 -6.71
CA ALA A 77 14.61 8.13 -5.39
C ALA A 77 14.53 7.00 -4.35
N LEU A 78 13.97 5.85 -4.73
CA LEU A 78 13.87 4.68 -3.85
C LEU A 78 15.24 4.13 -3.46
N GLN A 79 16.19 4.08 -4.40
CA GLN A 79 17.58 3.67 -4.13
C GLN A 79 18.31 4.64 -3.21
N ASN A 80 18.00 5.93 -3.31
CA ASN A 80 18.62 6.98 -2.50
C ASN A 80 17.96 7.15 -1.12
N GLY A 81 16.86 6.47 -0.83
CA GLY A 81 16.09 6.66 0.41
C GLY A 81 15.20 7.91 0.41
N GLU A 82 14.91 8.45 -0.77
CA GLU A 82 14.19 9.71 -1.02
C GLU A 82 12.77 9.48 -1.56
N ALA A 83 12.28 8.23 -1.59
CA ALA A 83 10.94 7.91 -2.08
C ALA A 83 9.79 8.71 -1.41
N PRO A 84 9.81 9.00 -0.09
CA PRO A 84 8.77 9.81 0.54
C PRO A 84 8.74 11.23 -0.04
N LEU A 85 9.90 11.84 -0.25
CA LEU A 85 10.04 13.19 -0.79
C LEU A 85 9.57 13.23 -2.24
N TYR A 86 10.06 12.29 -3.07
CA TYR A 86 9.67 12.17 -4.47
C TYR A 86 8.15 12.05 -4.62
N LEU A 87 7.53 11.13 -3.87
CA LEU A 87 6.08 10.93 -3.99
C LEU A 87 5.27 12.12 -3.46
N ARG A 88 5.78 12.80 -2.42
CA ARG A 88 5.16 14.02 -1.89
C ARG A 88 5.17 15.16 -2.92
N GLU A 89 6.30 15.37 -3.59
CA GLU A 89 6.44 16.32 -4.70
C GLU A 89 5.44 16.00 -5.83
N HIS A 90 5.19 14.71 -6.05
CA HIS A 90 4.17 14.21 -6.98
C HIS A 90 2.75 14.15 -6.37
N LYS A 91 2.49 15.03 -5.38
CA LYS A 91 1.18 15.28 -4.74
C LYS A 91 0.63 14.13 -3.90
N MET A 92 1.39 13.06 -3.65
CA MET A 92 0.94 11.99 -2.75
C MET A 92 0.92 12.52 -1.32
N THR A 93 -0.26 12.55 -0.70
CA THR A 93 -0.41 13.12 0.65
C THR A 93 -0.93 12.16 1.69
N ILE A 94 -1.49 11.04 1.24
CA ILE A 94 -2.08 10.02 2.09
C ILE A 94 -1.50 8.66 1.70
N LEU A 95 -1.23 7.81 2.69
CA LEU A 95 -0.94 6.40 2.46
C LEU A 95 -2.04 5.54 3.11
N PHE A 96 -2.47 4.51 2.40
CA PHE A 96 -3.24 3.41 2.95
C PHE A 96 -2.43 2.12 2.84
N ALA A 97 -1.67 1.80 3.89
CA ALA A 97 -0.64 0.78 3.81
C ALA A 97 -0.52 -0.02 5.11
N ASN A 98 0.05 -1.22 5.02
CA ASN A 98 0.54 -1.90 6.22
C ASN A 98 1.92 -1.32 6.59
N PRO A 99 2.09 -0.68 7.75
CA PRO A 99 3.36 -0.05 8.12
C PRO A 99 4.54 -1.04 8.15
N ARG A 100 4.28 -2.32 8.42
CA ARG A 100 5.33 -3.36 8.40
C ARG A 100 5.90 -3.57 7.00
N LEU A 101 5.09 -3.40 5.95
CA LEU A 101 5.56 -3.50 4.57
C LEU A 101 6.46 -2.31 4.18
N LEU A 102 6.22 -1.14 4.77
CA LEU A 102 7.06 0.05 4.56
C LEU A 102 8.40 -0.04 5.30
N ALA A 103 8.56 -0.96 6.24
CA ALA A 103 9.79 -1.19 7.00
C ALA A 103 10.76 -2.20 6.34
N ILE A 104 10.31 -2.93 5.31
CA ILE A 104 11.08 -3.98 4.64
C ILE A 104 11.37 -3.58 3.18
N PRO A 105 12.11 -4.36 2.37
CA PRO A 105 12.34 -4.02 0.98
C PRO A 105 11.03 -3.80 0.20
N PRO A 106 11.01 -2.84 -0.74
CA PRO A 106 12.14 -2.00 -1.15
C PRO A 106 12.27 -0.69 -0.35
N TYR A 107 11.43 -0.48 0.67
CA TYR A 107 11.33 0.81 1.36
C TYR A 107 12.31 0.97 2.52
N PHE A 108 12.67 -0.13 3.20
CA PHE A 108 13.65 -0.14 4.30
C PHE A 108 13.38 0.92 5.38
N GLY A 109 12.11 1.27 5.62
CA GLY A 109 11.72 2.22 6.67
C GLY A 109 11.85 3.69 6.30
N GLN A 110 12.25 4.06 5.08
CA GLN A 110 12.47 5.46 4.68
C GLN A 110 11.24 6.37 4.87
N PHE A 111 10.03 5.81 4.87
CA PHE A 111 8.78 6.55 5.12
C PHE A 111 8.53 6.87 6.60
N ALA A 112 9.05 6.07 7.52
CA ALA A 112 8.75 6.17 8.96
C ALA A 112 8.82 7.59 9.57
N PRO A 113 9.78 8.46 9.19
CA PRO A 113 9.90 9.82 9.72
C PRO A 113 8.72 10.72 9.35
N TYR A 114 8.08 10.42 8.21
CA TYR A 114 7.07 11.25 7.57
C TYR A 114 5.64 10.72 7.77
N LEU A 115 5.43 9.65 8.55
CA LEU A 115 4.11 9.02 8.64
C LEU A 115 3.38 9.42 9.92
N GLU A 116 2.16 9.93 9.77
CA GLU A 116 1.23 10.16 10.88
C GLU A 116 -0.08 9.40 10.69
N ARG A 117 -0.32 8.40 11.54
CA ARG A 117 -1.56 7.62 11.48
C ARG A 117 -2.72 8.43 12.01
N TYR A 118 -3.83 8.42 11.27
CA TYR A 118 -5.10 9.01 11.72
C TYR A 118 -6.28 8.04 11.68
N ASN A 119 -6.16 6.89 11.00
CA ASN A 119 -7.19 5.85 11.01
C ASN A 119 -6.58 4.45 10.70
N SER A 120 -7.36 3.38 10.82
CA SER A 120 -6.98 2.01 10.47
C SER A 120 -8.18 1.22 9.94
N TYR A 121 -7.94 0.31 8.99
CA TYR A 121 -8.95 -0.58 8.42
C TYR A 121 -8.35 -1.83 7.82
N GLY A 122 -8.94 -3.00 8.09
CA GLY A 122 -8.55 -4.26 7.44
C GLY A 122 -7.08 -4.65 7.61
N GLY A 123 -6.44 -4.29 8.74
CA GLY A 123 -5.03 -4.55 9.00
C GLY A 123 -4.05 -3.59 8.30
N LYS A 124 -4.55 -2.51 7.70
CA LYS A 124 -3.78 -1.39 7.17
C LYS A 124 -4.07 -0.12 7.95
N ASP A 125 -3.13 0.81 7.91
CA ASP A 125 -3.26 2.13 8.49
C ASP A 125 -3.50 3.17 7.39
N LEU A 126 -4.31 4.15 7.72
CA LEU A 126 -4.50 5.37 6.96
C LEU A 126 -3.62 6.45 7.60
N LEU A 127 -2.66 6.94 6.81
CA LEU A 127 -1.52 7.71 7.26
C LEU A 127 -1.44 9.00 6.45
N TYR A 128 -1.17 10.13 7.09
CA TYR A 128 -0.67 11.31 6.40
C TYR A 128 0.79 11.10 6.05
N LEU A 129 1.16 11.51 4.84
CA LEU A 129 2.54 11.78 4.48
C LEU A 129 2.84 13.24 4.84
N LEU A 130 3.68 13.45 5.84
CA LEU A 130 4.10 14.76 6.28
C LEU A 130 5.11 15.35 5.29
N GLU A 131 5.15 16.69 5.25
CA GLU A 131 6.13 17.43 4.45
C GLU A 131 7.52 17.38 5.13
N GLU A 132 7.53 17.56 6.45
CA GLU A 132 8.74 17.51 7.27
C GLU A 132 8.80 16.22 8.10
N PRO A 133 10.00 15.68 8.36
CA PRO A 133 10.17 14.54 9.25
C PRO A 133 9.87 14.94 10.70
N LYS A 134 9.45 13.98 11.53
CA LYS A 134 9.13 14.19 12.95
C LYS A 134 10.34 14.39 13.87
N TYR A 135 11.57 14.27 13.38
CA TYR A 135 12.79 14.28 14.18
C TYR A 135 13.89 15.13 13.54
#